data_AF-A0A2V8J1X7-F1
#
_entry.id   AF-A0A2V8J1X7-F1
#
_cell.length_a   1.000
_cell.length_b   1.000
_cell.length_c   1.000
_cell.angle_alpha   90.00
_cell.angle_beta   90.00
_cell.angle_gamma   90.00
#
_symmetry.space_group_name_H-M   'P 1'
#
loop_
_entity.id
_entity.type
_entity.pdbx_description
1 polymer ?
#
loop_
_entity_poly.entity_id
_entity_poly.type
_entity_poly.pdbx_seq_one_letter_code
_entity_poly.pdbx_strand_id
1 'polypeptide(L)'
;MQIPAGLPAGPIQLVVGDGTTVTGIDIRRGPAGVPTGLKQVISELNKLRKNDRLYIKVVSFQPGVVISGEEFPSLPPSMAAVINTDRSSSRSVSGMANSTIREYELPQSKYVIQGQRSLNLTIKPAG
;
A
#
# COMPACT_ATOMS: atom_id res chain seq x y z
N MET A 1 16.07 0.08 -12.58
CA MET A 1 15.32 -0.13 -11.33
C MET A 1 16.26 -0.74 -10.31
N GLN A 2 16.37 -0.17 -9.10
CA GLN A 2 17.26 -0.69 -8.05
C GLN A 2 16.53 -0.70 -6.70
N ILE A 3 16.26 -1.90 -6.18
CA ILE A 3 15.69 -2.03 -4.84
C ILE A 3 16.69 -1.41 -3.85
N PRO A 4 16.25 -0.52 -2.93
CA PRO A 4 17.15 0.11 -1.97
C PRO A 4 17.94 -0.94 -1.18
N ALA A 5 19.24 -0.72 -1.02
CA ALA A 5 20.06 -1.49 -0.09
C ALA A 5 19.63 -1.18 1.36
N GLY A 6 19.72 -2.15 2.26
CA GLY A 6 19.40 -1.97 3.68
C GLY A 6 17.94 -2.20 4.06
N LEU A 7 17.14 -2.85 3.20
CA LEU A 7 15.81 -3.29 3.61
C LEU A 7 15.91 -4.39 4.68
N PRO A 8 15.03 -4.37 5.69
CA PRO A 8 14.99 -5.42 6.69
C PRO A 8 14.68 -6.76 6.03
N ALA A 9 15.28 -7.83 6.55
CA ALA A 9 14.98 -9.19 6.11
C ALA A 9 13.49 -9.48 6.34
N GLY A 10 12.84 -10.10 5.36
CA GLY A 10 11.41 -10.38 5.44
C GLY A 10 10.69 -10.40 4.09
N PRO A 11 9.37 -10.65 4.12
CA PRO A 11 8.56 -10.68 2.92
C PRO A 11 8.29 -9.27 2.39
N ILE A 12 8.46 -9.10 1.09
CA ILE A 12 8.03 -7.92 0.34
C ILE A 12 7.15 -8.36 -0.83
N GLN A 13 6.34 -7.44 -1.33
CA GLN A 13 5.60 -7.62 -2.56
C GLN A 13 5.98 -6.54 -3.57
N LEU A 14 6.34 -6.99 -4.76
CA LEU A 14 6.58 -6.17 -5.93
C LEU A 14 5.30 -6.20 -6.78
N VAL A 15 4.64 -5.06 -6.91
CA VAL A 15 3.48 -4.89 -7.77
C VAL A 15 3.88 -4.09 -9.01
N VAL A 16 3.57 -4.63 -10.17
CA VAL A 16 3.73 -3.96 -11.46
C VAL A 16 2.34 -3.77 -12.04
N GLY A 17 1.90 -2.54 -12.29
CA GLY A 17 0.53 -2.31 -12.74
C GLY A 17 0.27 -0.90 -13.25
N ASP A 18 -0.98 -0.67 -13.63
CA ASP A 18 -1.49 0.62 -14.06
C ASP A 18 -1.67 1.62 -12.90
N GLY A 19 -2.02 2.86 -13.23
CA GLY A 19 -2.24 3.93 -12.26
C GLY A 19 -3.36 3.62 -11.27
N THR A 20 -4.46 3.01 -11.76
CA THR A 20 -5.59 2.58 -10.92
C THR A 20 -5.19 1.54 -9.87
N THR A 21 -4.34 0.58 -10.25
CA THR A 21 -3.81 -0.46 -9.36
C THR A 21 -3.01 0.16 -8.23
N VAL A 22 -2.05 1.01 -8.57
CA VAL A 22 -1.14 1.59 -7.58
C VAL A 22 -1.85 2.59 -6.67
N THR A 23 -2.81 3.35 -7.22
CA THR A 23 -3.69 4.22 -6.43
C THR A 23 -4.56 3.40 -5.47
N GLY A 24 -5.09 2.26 -5.92
CA GLY A 24 -5.86 1.36 -5.07
C GLY A 24 -5.07 0.80 -3.89
N ILE A 25 -3.77 0.55 -4.06
CA ILE A 25 -2.87 0.14 -2.96
C ILE A 25 -2.74 1.25 -1.90
N ASP A 26 -2.61 2.51 -2.34
CA ASP A 26 -2.51 3.65 -1.42
C ASP A 26 -3.82 3.88 -0.66
N ILE A 27 -4.97 3.81 -1.34
CA ILE A 27 -6.30 3.96 -0.71
C ILE A 27 -6.54 2.88 0.35
N ARG A 28 -6.14 1.63 0.09
CA ARG A 28 -6.29 0.51 1.03
C ARG A 28 -5.46 0.65 2.31
N ARG A 29 -4.39 1.45 2.29
CA ARG A 29 -3.62 1.77 3.50
C ARG A 29 -4.44 2.61 4.49
N GLY A 30 -5.43 3.33 3.99
CA GLY A 30 -6.27 4.23 4.76
C GLY A 30 -6.26 5.62 4.13
N PRO A 31 -7.35 6.40 4.28
CA PRO A 31 -7.38 7.76 3.78
C PRO A 31 -6.28 8.59 4.46
N ALA A 32 -5.62 9.46 3.71
CA ALA A 32 -4.68 10.46 4.24
C ALA A 32 -5.40 11.58 5.06
N GLY A 33 -6.52 11.25 5.69
CA GLY A 33 -7.52 12.20 6.20
C GLY A 33 -8.48 12.69 5.11
N VAL A 34 -9.63 13.23 5.54
CA VAL A 34 -10.57 13.92 4.64
C VAL A 34 -9.96 15.28 4.27
N PRO A 35 -9.83 15.63 2.98
CA PRO A 35 -9.34 16.94 2.58
C PRO A 35 -10.22 18.05 3.16
N THR A 36 -9.64 19.01 3.87
CA THR A 36 -10.41 20.06 4.56
C THR A 36 -10.62 21.33 3.72
N GLY A 37 -10.10 21.36 2.48
CA GLY A 37 -10.28 22.50 1.58
C GLY A 37 -9.88 22.25 0.13
N LEU A 38 -10.25 23.18 -0.76
CA LEU A 38 -10.09 23.07 -2.22
C LEU A 38 -8.64 22.79 -2.66
N LYS A 39 -7.65 23.46 -2.04
CA LYS A 39 -6.23 23.23 -2.36
C LYS A 39 -5.80 21.79 -2.08
N GLN A 40 -6.32 21.20 -1.00
CA GLN A 40 -6.03 19.82 -0.63
C GLN A 40 -6.75 18.84 -1.56
N VAL A 41 -7.98 19.13 -1.97
CA VAL A 41 -8.67 18.33 -3.00
C VAL A 41 -7.89 18.32 -4.32
N ILE A 42 -7.41 19.48 -4.78
CA ILE A 42 -6.61 19.59 -6.01
C ILE A 42 -5.29 18.82 -5.87
N SER A 43 -4.62 18.91 -4.72
CA SER A 43 -3.37 18.17 -4.50
C SER A 43 -3.61 16.66 -4.45
N GLU A 44 -4.70 16.18 -3.85
CA GLU A 44 -5.09 14.76 -3.88
C GLU A 44 -5.42 14.30 -5.30
N LEU A 45 -6.14 15.11 -6.09
CA LEU A 45 -6.45 14.78 -7.47
C LEU A 45 -5.19 14.68 -8.34
N ASN A 46 -4.22 15.57 -8.12
CA ASN A 46 -2.94 15.55 -8.83
C ASN A 46 -2.04 14.36 -8.45
N LYS A 47 -2.28 13.72 -7.30
CA LYS A 47 -1.59 12.47 -6.92
C LYS A 47 -2.16 11.25 -7.62
N LEU A 48 -3.31 11.36 -8.28
CA LEU A 48 -3.88 10.25 -9.04
C LEU A 48 -2.98 9.91 -10.23
N ARG A 49 -2.68 8.62 -10.34
CA ARG A 49 -1.81 8.09 -11.38
C ARG A 49 -2.58 7.87 -12.67
N LYS A 50 -1.95 8.21 -13.79
CA LYS A 50 -2.54 8.04 -15.12
C LYS A 50 -2.33 6.61 -15.62
N ASN A 51 -3.28 6.09 -16.40
CA ASN A 51 -3.19 4.74 -16.96
C ASN A 51 -2.38 4.66 -18.28
N ASP A 52 -1.65 5.72 -18.63
CA ASP A 52 -0.73 5.76 -19.77
C ASP A 52 0.72 5.42 -19.37
N ARG A 53 0.94 5.03 -18.10
CA ARG A 53 2.26 4.72 -17.53
C ARG A 53 2.22 3.42 -16.75
N LEU A 54 3.35 2.72 -16.76
CA LEU A 54 3.55 1.52 -15.95
C LEU A 54 4.16 1.93 -14.63
N TYR A 55 3.60 1.44 -13.54
CA TYR A 55 4.09 1.68 -12.20
C TYR A 55 4.67 0.40 -11.62
N ILE A 56 5.81 0.53 -10.95
CA ILE A 56 6.42 -0.55 -10.18
C ILE A 56 6.48 -0.11 -8.73
N LYS A 57 5.77 -0.81 -7.86
CA LYS A 57 5.67 -0.51 -6.43
C LYS A 57 6.21 -1.66 -5.60
N VAL A 58 7.13 -1.36 -4.71
CA VAL A 58 7.66 -2.29 -3.71
C VAL A 58 6.99 -1.96 -2.39
N VAL A 59 6.28 -2.93 -1.81
CA VAL A 59 5.64 -2.81 -0.50
C VAL A 59 6.21 -3.83 0.48
N SER A 60 6.44 -3.42 1.72
CA SER A 60 6.73 -4.33 2.83
C SER A 60 5.45 -4.76 3.50
N PHE A 61 5.36 -6.03 3.88
CA PHE A 61 4.29 -6.50 4.75
C PHE A 61 4.69 -6.27 6.21
N GLN A 62 3.92 -5.47 6.92
CA GLN A 62 3.98 -5.43 8.38
C GLN A 62 2.68 -6.01 8.93
N PRO A 63 2.73 -7.03 9.81
CA PRO A 63 1.55 -7.46 10.55
C PRO A 63 1.02 -6.27 11.35
N GLY A 64 -0.15 -5.76 10.95
CA GLY A 64 -0.76 -4.59 11.54
C GLY A 64 -2.22 -4.50 11.13
N VAL A 65 -3.01 -3.84 11.96
CA VAL A 65 -4.44 -3.64 11.70
C VAL A 65 -4.70 -2.15 11.61
N VAL A 66 -5.48 -1.75 10.61
CA VAL A 66 -6.01 -0.39 10.52
C VAL A 66 -7.36 -0.36 11.21
N ILE A 67 -7.51 0.45 12.26
CA ILE A 67 -8.78 0.67 12.96
C ILE A 67 -9.15 2.14 12.77
N SER A 68 -10.24 2.43 12.04
CA SER A 68 -10.70 3.81 11.78
C SER A 68 -9.67 4.76 11.18
N GLY A 69 -8.76 4.24 10.34
CA GLY A 69 -7.70 5.04 9.69
C GLY A 69 -6.43 5.19 10.52
N GLU A 70 -6.38 4.64 11.73
CA GLU A 70 -5.18 4.60 12.56
C GLU A 70 -4.49 3.24 12.41
N GLU A 71 -3.18 3.27 12.10
CA GLU A 71 -2.35 2.08 11.89
C GLU A 71 -1.84 1.55 13.24
N PHE A 72 -2.20 0.32 13.59
CA PHE A 72 -1.69 -0.37 14.77
C PHE A 72 -0.67 -1.44 14.36
N PRO A 73 0.65 -1.16 14.45
CA PRO A 73 1.69 -2.13 14.17
C PRO A 73 1.71 -3.20 15.26
N SER A 74 1.79 -4.48 14.87
CA SER A 74 2.00 -5.63 15.78
C SER A 74 1.07 -5.65 17.01
N LEU A 75 -0.22 -5.95 16.79
CA LEU A 75 -1.13 -6.18 17.91
C LEU A 75 -0.65 -7.37 18.76
N PRO A 76 -0.58 -7.22 20.10
CA PRO A 76 -0.35 -8.35 20.99
C PRO A 76 -1.41 -9.45 20.75
N PRO A 77 -1.06 -10.74 20.91
CA PRO A 77 -1.99 -11.86 20.67
C PRO A 77 -3.32 -11.73 21.43
N SER A 78 -3.29 -11.11 22.62
CA SER A 78 -4.47 -10.85 23.45
C SER A 78 -5.46 -9.86 22.84
N MET A 79 -5.01 -8.89 22.04
CA MET A 79 -5.89 -7.92 21.37
C MET A 79 -6.47 -8.44 20.05
N ALA A 80 -5.78 -9.38 19.39
CA ALA A 80 -6.30 -10.01 18.17
C ALA A 80 -7.61 -10.78 18.41
N ALA A 81 -7.80 -11.35 19.60
CA ALA A 81 -9.02 -12.06 19.98
C ALA A 81 -10.24 -11.12 20.12
N VAL A 82 -10.02 -9.90 20.62
CA VAL A 82 -11.07 -8.88 20.76
C VAL A 82 -11.53 -8.39 19.39
N ILE A 83 -10.58 -8.13 18.48
CA ILE A 83 -10.85 -7.70 17.11
C ILE A 83 -11.61 -8.76 16.30
N ASN A 84 -11.31 -10.05 16.49
CA ASN A 84 -12.08 -11.13 15.85
C ASN A 84 -13.52 -11.22 16.37
N THR A 85 -13.75 -10.86 17.63
CA THR A 85 -15.08 -10.84 18.25
C THR A 85 -15.90 -9.63 17.76
N ASP A 86 -15.25 -8.49 17.51
CA ASP A 86 -15.86 -7.24 17.01
C ASP A 86 -16.16 -7.22 15.49
N ARG A 87 -15.93 -8.32 14.76
CA ARG A 87 -16.37 -8.42 13.35
C ARG A 87 -17.90 -8.30 13.17
N SER A 88 -18.67 -8.39 14.25
CA SER A 88 -20.12 -8.14 14.27
C SER A 88 -20.49 -6.65 14.40
N SER A 89 -19.54 -5.76 14.75
CA SER A 89 -19.82 -4.36 15.14
C SER A 89 -19.27 -3.32 14.14
N SER A 90 -19.59 -3.44 12.84
CA SER A 90 -19.50 -2.35 11.82
C SER A 90 -18.16 -1.56 11.67
N ARG A 91 -17.09 -1.92 12.38
CA ARG A 91 -15.81 -1.20 12.34
C ARG A 91 -14.88 -1.91 11.36
N SER A 92 -14.57 -1.24 10.25
CA SER A 92 -13.74 -1.77 9.17
C SER A 92 -12.33 -2.11 9.68
N VAL A 93 -12.10 -3.38 10.00
CA VAL A 93 -10.80 -3.94 10.37
C VAL A 93 -10.16 -4.51 9.11
N SER A 94 -9.12 -3.85 8.58
CA SER A 94 -8.31 -4.38 7.48
C SER A 94 -7.02 -4.97 8.05
N GLY A 95 -6.82 -6.28 7.84
CA GLY A 95 -5.65 -7.01 8.32
C GLY A 95 -4.54 -7.06 7.28
N MET A 96 -3.76 -5.98 7.18
CA MET A 96 -2.37 -5.95 6.71
C MET A 96 -1.95 -4.48 6.54
N ALA A 97 -1.03 -4.00 7.38
CA ALA A 97 -0.39 -2.71 7.17
C ALA A 97 0.73 -2.91 6.14
N ASN A 98 0.50 -2.46 4.90
CA ASN A 98 1.50 -2.51 3.84
C ASN A 98 2.17 -1.14 3.74
N SER A 99 3.48 -1.05 3.94
CA SER A 99 4.24 0.21 3.77
C SER A 99 4.92 0.26 2.40
N THR A 100 4.90 1.43 1.74
CA THR A 100 5.58 1.61 0.44
C THR A 100 7.06 1.80 0.70
N ILE A 101 7.87 0.82 0.28
CA ILE A 101 9.32 0.93 0.31
C ILE A 101 9.80 1.87 -0.80
N ARG A 102 9.27 1.67 -2.01
CA ARG A 102 9.68 2.43 -3.19
C ARG A 102 8.64 2.32 -4.28
N GLU A 103 8.58 3.35 -5.11
CA GLU A 103 7.77 3.37 -6.31
C GLU A 103 8.58 3.91 -7.48
N TYR A 104 8.35 3.33 -8.66
CA TYR A 104 8.90 3.78 -9.92
C TYR A 104 7.76 4.02 -10.90
N GLU A 105 7.86 5.14 -11.61
CA GLU A 105 7.01 5.46 -12.75
C GLU A 105 7.85 5.31 -14.00
N LEU A 106 7.42 4.45 -14.92
CA LEU A 106 8.07 4.32 -16.22
C LEU A 106 7.61 5.45 -17.15
N PRO A 107 8.41 5.76 -18.19
CA PRO A 107 8.01 6.70 -19.22
C PRO A 107 6.66 6.36 -19.83
N GLN A 108 5.99 7.39 -20.34
CA GLN A 108 4.68 7.23 -20.98
C GLN A 108 4.73 6.20 -22.11
N SER A 109 3.77 5.28 -22.06
CA SER A 109 3.55 4.27 -23.08
C SER A 109 2.78 4.87 -24.26
N LYS A 110 2.94 4.29 -25.45
CA LYS A 110 2.11 4.61 -26.63
C LYS A 110 0.67 4.09 -26.50
N TYR A 111 0.42 3.25 -25.50
CA TYR A 111 -0.85 2.54 -25.27
C TYR A 111 -1.31 2.70 -23.82
N VAL A 112 -2.62 2.57 -23.61
CA VAL A 112 -3.19 2.43 -22.27
C VAL A 112 -2.74 1.10 -21.67
N ILE A 113 -2.31 1.14 -20.42
CA ILE A 113 -1.93 -0.03 -19.64
C ILE A 113 -3.10 -0.39 -18.74
N GLN A 114 -3.46 -1.67 -18.72
CA GLN A 114 -4.53 -2.18 -17.87
C GLN A 114 -4.08 -3.44 -17.13
N GLY A 115 -4.39 -3.49 -15.84
CA GLY A 115 -4.15 -4.63 -14.99
C GLY A 115 -2.86 -4.55 -14.19
N GLN A 116 -2.52 -5.67 -13.57
CA GLN A 116 -1.41 -5.77 -12.64
C GLN A 116 -0.81 -7.17 -12.58
N ARG A 117 0.43 -7.24 -12.12
CA ARG A 117 1.12 -8.46 -11.72
C ARG A 117 1.82 -8.23 -10.40
N SER A 118 1.64 -9.15 -9.46
CA SER A 118 2.30 -9.13 -8.16
C SER A 118 3.28 -10.29 -8.03
N LEU A 119 4.43 -10.01 -7.44
CA LEU A 119 5.50 -10.96 -7.16
C LEU A 119 5.80 -10.88 -5.66
N ASN A 120 5.71 -12.01 -4.96
CA ASN A 120 6.08 -12.11 -3.55
C ASN A 120 7.55 -12.50 -3.48
N LEU A 121 8.37 -11.69 -2.82
CA LEU A 121 9.81 -11.89 -2.69
C LEU A 121 10.18 -11.92 -1.21
N THR A 122 11.27 -12.59 -0.88
CA THR A 122 11.83 -12.61 0.48
C THR A 122 13.22 -12.00 0.45
N ILE A 123 13.41 -10.93 1.21
CA ILE A 123 14.72 -10.30 1.40
C ILE A 123 15.51 -11.15 2.37
N LYS A 124 16.68 -11.62 1.94
CA LYS A 124 17.62 -12.31 2.80
C LYS A 124 18.45 -11.30 3.60
N PRO A 125 18.82 -11.61 4.85
CA PRO A 125 19.72 -10.76 5.61
C PRO A 125 21.06 -10.61 4.87
N ALA A 126 21.64 -9.41 4.97
CA ALA A 126 23.03 -9.20 4.56
C ALA A 126 23.91 -9.95 5.57
N GLY A 127 24.49 -11.07 5.14
CA GLY A 127 25.48 -11.82 5.91
C GLY A 127 26.83 -11.15 5.91
#